data_AF-A0A1I2TZK8-F1
#
_entry.id   AF-A0A1I2TZK8-F1
#
_cell.length_a   1.000
_cell.length_b   1.000
_cell.length_c   1.000
_cell.angle_alpha   90.00
_cell.angle_beta   90.00
_cell.angle_gamma   90.00
#
_symmetry.space_group_name_H-M   'P 1'
#
loop_
_entity.id
_entity.type
_entity.pdbx_description
1 polymer ?
#
loop_
_entity_poly.entity_id
_entity_poly.type
_entity_poly.pdbx_seq_one_letter_code
_entity_poly.pdbx_strand_id
1 'polypeptide(L)' 'MITKDKVTEIFCIIDEFDKNLNAELAQNLPLPSHDGDGKRYRNRKGRLSESEIMTILVCYHFGTYRNFKEYYLCCI' A
#
# COMPACT_ATOMS: atom_id res chain seq x y z
N MET A 1 -4.46 -7.98 18.94
CA MET A 1 -5.04 -6.93 18.08
C MET A 1 -4.14 -5.71 18.18
N ILE A 2 -3.67 -5.16 17.06
CA ILE A 2 -2.82 -3.98 17.07
C ILE A 2 -3.62 -2.78 17.61
N THR A 3 -3.01 -1.94 18.45
CA THR A 3 -3.69 -0.75 18.97
C THR A 3 -3.72 0.35 17.92
N LYS A 4 -4.71 1.25 17.99
CA LYS A 4 -4.82 2.38 17.07
C LYS A 4 -3.55 3.23 17.06
N ASP A 5 -2.95 3.48 18.22
CA ASP A 5 -1.71 4.25 18.33
C ASP A 5 -0.56 3.61 17.56
N LYS A 6 -0.45 2.27 17.60
CA LYS A 6 0.56 1.53 16.84
C LYS A 6 0.29 1.54 15.34
N VAL A 7 -0.97 1.50 14.93
CA VAL A 7 -1.33 1.68 13.50
C VAL A 7 -0.93 3.08 13.03
N THR A 8 -1.21 4.12 13.80
CA THR A 8 -0.82 5.50 13.47
C THR A 8 0.70 5.65 13.39
N GLU A 9 1.44 5.07 14.34
CA GLU A 9 2.91 5.08 14.32
C GLU A 9 3.47 4.42 13.06
N ILE A 10 2.95 3.24 12.69
CA ILE A 10 3.33 2.54 11.45
C ILE A 10 3.00 3.39 10.23
N PHE A 11 1.79 3.98 10.17
CA PHE A 11 1.37 4.84 9.06
C PHE A 11 2.31 6.05 8.90
N CYS A 12 2.67 6.74 9.99
CA CYS A 12 3.58 7.88 9.94
C CYS A 12 4.95 7.48 9.36
N ILE A 13 5.51 6.36 9.80
CA ILE A 13 6.80 5.85 9.28
C ILE A 13 6.69 5.52 7.80
N ILE A 14 5.61 4.85 7.39
CA ILE A 14 5.37 4.48 6.00
C ILE A 14 5.15 5.71 5.12
N ASP A 15 4.38 6.70 5.57
CA ASP A 15 4.12 7.94 4.81
C ASP A 15 5.40 8.76 4.59
N GLU A 16 6.31 8.77 5.57
CA GLU A 16 7.63 9.39 5.41
C GLU A 16 8.50 8.61 4.42
N PHE A 17 8.51 7.27 4.51
CA PHE A 17 9.20 6.41 3.56
C PHE A 17 8.67 6.53 2.12
N ASP A 18 7.34 6.58 1.96
CA ASP A 18 6.66 6.59 0.67
C ASP A 18 7.01 7.84 -0.16
N LYS A 19 7.29 8.97 0.49
CA LYS A 19 7.77 10.20 -0.18
C LYS A 19 9.08 9.97 -0.92
N ASN A 20 10.02 9.25 -0.31
CA ASN A 20 11.30 8.94 -0.92
C ASN A 20 11.16 7.80 -1.94
N LEU A 21 10.37 6.78 -1.63
CA LEU A 21 10.13 5.66 -2.54
C LEU A 21 9.51 6.11 -3.86
N ASN A 22 8.52 6.99 -3.81
CA ASN A 22 7.84 7.48 -5.01
C ASN A 22 8.77 8.23 -5.96
N ALA A 23 9.71 9.01 -5.41
CA ALA A 23 10.74 9.67 -6.21
C ALA A 23 11.67 8.64 -6.89
N GLU A 24 12.09 7.60 -6.16
CA GLU A 24 12.96 6.54 -6.66
C GLU A 24 12.27 5.67 -7.74
N LEU A 25 11.00 5.31 -7.53
CA LEU A 25 10.23 4.53 -8.49
C LEU A 25 9.98 5.30 -9.78
N ALA A 26 9.67 6.60 -9.69
CA ALA A 26 9.49 7.44 -10.87
C ALA A 26 10.76 7.56 -11.72
N GLN A 27 11.93 7.55 -11.10
CA GLN A 27 13.22 7.65 -11.79
C GLN A 27 13.71 6.31 -12.35
N ASN A 28 13.60 5.23 -11.57
CA ASN A 28 14.25 3.95 -11.89
C ASN A 28 13.30 2.89 -12.44
N LEU A 29 12.00 2.99 -12.16
CA LEU A 29 11.01 1.96 -12.49
C LEU A 29 9.69 2.57 -13.02
N PRO A 30 9.72 3.38 -14.08
CA PRO A 30 8.51 4.00 -14.61
C PRO A 30 7.51 2.94 -15.08
N LEU A 31 6.27 3.05 -14.58
CA LEU A 31 5.19 2.14 -14.98
C LEU A 31 4.90 2.32 -16.47
N PRO A 32 4.88 1.23 -17.26
CA PRO A 32 4.59 1.31 -18.67
C PRO A 32 3.14 1.74 -18.90
N SER A 33 2.94 2.67 -19.83
CA SER A 33 1.61 3.15 -20.23
C SER A 33 0.83 2.13 -21.07
N HIS A 34 1.52 1.10 -21.57
CA HIS A 34 0.99 0.01 -22.36
C HIS A 34 1.65 -1.31 -22.00
N ASP A 35 0.87 -2.38 -22.00
CA ASP A 35 1.40 -3.74 -22.01
C ASP A 35 2.11 -4.06 -23.33
N GLY A 36 2.96 -5.10 -23.33
CA GLY A 36 3.57 -5.66 -24.55
C GLY A 36 2.54 -6.13 -25.60
N ASP A 37 1.27 -6.27 -25.20
CA ASP A 37 0.12 -6.64 -26.03
C ASP A 37 -0.72 -5.42 -26.50
N GLY A 38 -0.22 -4.20 -26.29
CA GLY A 38 -0.84 -2.94 -26.72
C GLY A 38 -2.01 -2.44 -25.85
N LYS A 39 -2.44 -3.20 -24.84
CA LYS A 39 -3.47 -2.76 -23.88
C LYS A 39 -3.00 -1.55 -23.08
N ARG A 40 -3.83 -0.50 -23.04
CA ARG A 40 -3.57 0.70 -22.24
C ARG A 40 -3.91 0.47 -20.78
N TYR A 41 -2.96 0.77 -19.90
CA TYR A 41 -3.26 0.86 -18.48
C TYR A 41 -4.03 2.14 -18.17
N ARG A 42 -5.16 2.02 -17.48
CA ARG A 42 -5.86 3.17 -16.91
C ARG A 42 -5.11 3.61 -15.66
N ASN A 43 -4.37 4.70 -15.77
CA ASN A 43 -3.66 5.31 -14.64
C ASN A 43 -4.62 6.19 -13.80
N ARG A 44 -5.67 5.56 -13.26
CA ARG A 44 -6.67 6.23 -12.40
C ARG A 44 -6.21 6.15 -10.96
N LYS A 45 -6.17 7.30 -10.27
CA LYS A 45 -5.92 7.34 -8.82
C LYS A 45 -6.95 6.49 -8.07
N GLY A 46 -6.45 5.62 -7.20
CA GLY A 46 -7.25 4.87 -6.25
C GLY A 46 -7.90 5.79 -5.20
N ARG A 47 -8.75 5.22 -4.35
CA ARG A 47 -9.32 5.94 -3.19
C ARG A 47 -8.34 6.01 -2.02
N LEU A 48 -7.42 5.07 -1.94
CA LEU A 48 -6.39 5.00 -0.90
C LEU A 48 -5.06 5.48 -1.48
N SER A 49 -4.26 6.16 -0.66
CA SER A 49 -2.85 6.42 -0.97
C SER A 49 -2.04 5.14 -0.94
N GLU A 50 -0.85 5.17 -1.54
CA GLU A 50 0.10 4.07 -1.48
C GLU A 50 0.55 3.80 -0.04
N SER A 51 0.79 4.85 0.75
CA SER A 51 1.07 4.75 2.18
C SER A 51 -0.04 4.07 3.00
N GLU A 52 -1.32 4.34 2.71
CA GLU A 52 -2.46 3.65 3.33
C GLU A 52 -2.48 2.16 2.96
N ILE A 53 -2.25 1.84 1.69
CA ILE A 53 -2.19 0.45 1.20
C ILE A 53 -1.03 -0.31 1.87
N MET A 54 0.17 0.27 1.89
CA MET A 54 1.33 -0.33 2.55
C MET A 54 1.08 -0.56 4.03
N THR A 55 0.46 0.40 4.73
CA THR A 55 0.10 0.25 6.14
C THR A 55 -0.85 -0.94 6.35
N ILE A 56 -1.89 -1.07 5.52
CA ILE A 56 -2.80 -2.21 5.56
C ILE A 56 -2.06 -3.53 5.37
N LEU A 57 -1.11 -3.61 4.41
CA LEU A 57 -0.32 -4.81 4.16
C LEU A 57 0.55 -5.18 5.37
N VAL A 58 1.23 -4.18 5.96
CA VAL A 58 2.07 -4.38 7.14
C VAL A 58 1.24 -4.87 8.33
N CYS A 59 0.11 -4.21 8.62
CA CYS A 59 -0.80 -4.61 9.68
C CYS A 59 -1.40 -6.01 9.46
N TYR A 60 -1.72 -6.36 8.20
CA TYR A 60 -2.19 -7.68 7.82
C TYR A 60 -1.16 -8.77 8.17
N HIS A 61 0.11 -8.55 7.82
CA HIS A 61 1.19 -9.51 8.11
C HIS A 61 1.49 -9.62 9.61
N PHE A 62 1.49 -8.51 10.35
CA PHE A 62 1.64 -8.54 11.81
C PHE A 62 0.51 -9.29 12.52
N GLY A 63 -0.70 -9.24 11.98
CA GLY A 63 -1.86 -9.92 12.54
C GLY A 63 -1.91 -11.43 12.27
N THR A 64 -1.00 -11.98 11.46
CA THR A 64 -0.96 -13.42 11.11
C THR A 64 -2.27 -13.98 10.54
N TYR A 65 -3.05 -13.14 9.87
CA TYR A 65 -4.32 -13.55 9.26
C TYR A 65 -4.11 -14.45 8.05
N ARG A 66 -5.03 -15.39 7.82
CA ARG A 66 -4.90 -16.35 6.72
C ARG A 66 -5.21 -15.72 5.36
N ASN A 67 -6.10 -14.73 5.34
CA ASN A 67 -6.50 -14.01 4.14
C ASN A 67 -7.01 -12.61 4.48
N PHE A 68 -7.02 -11.71 3.50
CA PHE A 68 -7.49 -10.34 3.69
C PHE A 68 -8.95 -10.25 4.15
N LYS A 69 -9.83 -11.16 3.69
CA LYS A 69 -11.24 -11.14 4.10
C LYS A 69 -11.37 -11.28 5.62
N GLU A 70 -10.62 -12.20 6.21
CA GLU A 70 -10.58 -12.41 7.65
C GLU A 70 -10.01 -11.20 8.40
N TYR A 71 -8.94 -10.59 7.87
CA TYR A 71 -8.38 -9.35 8.41
C TYR A 71 -9.39 -8.20 8.43
N TYR A 72 -10.09 -7.96 7.32
CA TYR A 72 -11.08 -6.89 7.20
C TYR A 72 -12.34 -7.13 8.05
N LEU A 73 -12.67 -8.37 8.39
CA LEU A 73 -13.84 -8.68 9.24
C LEU A 73 -13.52 -8.66 10.73
N CYS A 74 -12.28 -9.01 11.11
CA CYS A 74 -11.89 -9.16 12.51
C CYS A 74 -11.15 -7.93 13.07
N CYS A 75 -10.52 -7.12 12.23
CA CYS A 75 -9.57 -6.09 12.67
C CYS A 75 -9.94 -4.66 12.24
N ILE A 76 -10.73 -4.50 11.17
CA ILE A 76 -11.28 -3.23 10.67
C ILE A 76 -12.79 -3.22 10.97
#